data_AF-A0A956EUK1-F1
#
_entry.id   AF-A0A956EUK1-F1
#
_cell.length_a   1.000
_cell.length_b   1.000
_cell.length_c   1.000
_cell.angle_alpha   90.00
_cell.angle_beta   90.00
_cell.angle_gamma   90.00
#
_symmetry.space_group_name_H-M   'P 1'
#
loop_
_entity.id
_entity.type
_entity.pdbx_description
1 polymer ?
#
loop_
_entity_poly.entity_id
_entity_poly.type
_entity_poly.pdbx_seq_one_letter_code
_entity_poly.pdbx_strand_id
1 'polypeptide(L)'
;MQALDPHKLRALQHYQANVEHDLIAAEKHADQQAAYEKWYGTPEDRRNTTSEFFLIAGVCAVIAGVVGAVLASLGLMNWMLMPTVVLMGGFMCGALVVYARMFISMFRKGNVQPGQLDELVVACPNCGAPGKLTPGDSIDTCAHCHAALVPGSTAIQQGLEAAARARRKAALRHYRTEIKTIASVYGGGSGKHVVFFVLVPFAVMLTLPTLMITAEQLQQGKELPLPPLLILLGVSLGLWGTIGLILWLRWSKQQATARGMAPLERAFNARRGSGTRGLADWILTHWAGPFPIQRLYTGVNHQFMAGNCHGFPFLIDFNPSKAQHMVTRATLHVAAEIPGVKPLDIDHQAALTILGAPLPQGNQTASDLRFGLERAGFELRVSEAGLSVSAEGERLKQLRKHPELLAEWTSVVTGCVALVTALGGRPG
;
A
#
# COMPACT_ATOMS: atom_id res chain seq x y z
N MET A 1 57.26 -10.21 -7.99
CA MET A 1 55.84 -9.95 -8.35
C MET A 1 55.70 -10.12 -9.85
N GLN A 2 55.05 -11.19 -10.32
CA GLN A 2 54.65 -11.26 -11.73
C GLN A 2 53.54 -10.24 -11.95
N ALA A 3 53.67 -9.40 -12.98
CA ALA A 3 52.61 -8.47 -13.35
C ALA A 3 51.35 -9.26 -13.72
N LEU A 4 50.19 -8.88 -13.17
CA LEU A 4 48.90 -9.45 -13.57
C LEU A 4 48.66 -9.15 -15.06
N ASP A 5 48.15 -10.16 -15.77
CA ASP A 5 47.69 -10.03 -17.15
C ASP A 5 46.65 -8.90 -17.26
N PRO A 6 46.83 -7.92 -18.17
CA PRO A 6 45.89 -6.82 -18.39
C PRO A 6 44.43 -7.27 -18.58
N HIS A 7 44.19 -8.44 -19.17
CA HIS A 7 42.83 -8.97 -19.32
C HIS A 7 42.20 -9.37 -17.99
N LYS A 8 42.98 -9.98 -17.09
CA LYS A 8 42.53 -10.33 -15.74
C LYS A 8 42.26 -9.08 -14.90
N LEU A 9 43.10 -8.05 -15.05
CA LEU A 9 42.89 -6.78 -14.36
C LEU A 9 41.57 -6.11 -14.77
N ARG A 10 41.25 -6.07 -16.08
CA ARG A 10 39.96 -5.55 -16.57
C ARG A 10 38.77 -6.37 -16.06
N ALA A 11 38.89 -7.69 -16.02
CA ALA A 11 37.82 -8.55 -15.49
C ALA A 11 37.55 -8.27 -14.00
N LEU A 12 38.60 -8.08 -13.19
CA LEU A 12 38.47 -7.70 -11.78
C LEU A 12 37.87 -6.30 -11.60
N GLN A 13 38.23 -5.33 -12.45
CA GLN A 13 37.64 -3.99 -12.44
C GLN A 13 36.14 -4.03 -12.79
N HIS A 14 35.74 -4.82 -13.79
CA HIS A 14 34.32 -5.01 -14.11
C HIS A 14 33.56 -5.71 -12.98
N TYR A 15 34.17 -6.72 -12.35
CA TYR A 15 33.61 -7.38 -11.19
C TYR A 15 33.36 -6.40 -10.04
N GLN A 16 34.38 -5.62 -9.67
CA GLN A 16 34.29 -4.62 -8.60
C GLN A 16 33.21 -3.59 -8.90
N ALA A 17 33.17 -3.03 -10.11
CA ALA A 17 32.17 -2.04 -10.51
C ALA A 17 30.74 -2.58 -10.45
N ASN A 18 30.51 -3.84 -10.86
CA ASN A 18 29.18 -4.46 -10.82
C ASN A 18 28.73 -4.75 -9.38
N VAL A 19 29.62 -5.26 -8.53
CA VAL A 19 29.30 -5.50 -7.11
C VAL A 19 29.02 -4.18 -6.39
N GLU A 20 29.87 -3.17 -6.61
CA GLU A 20 29.69 -1.83 -6.04
C GLU A 20 28.37 -1.20 -6.48
N HIS A 21 28.02 -1.30 -7.77
CA HIS A 21 26.73 -0.83 -8.28
C HIS A 21 25.54 -1.50 -7.56
N ASP A 22 25.56 -2.83 -7.40
CA ASP A 22 24.48 -3.54 -6.73
C ASP A 22 24.41 -3.27 -5.22
N LEU A 23 25.56 -3.07 -4.57
CA LEU A 23 25.64 -2.69 -3.17
C LEU A 23 25.11 -1.28 -2.92
N ILE A 24 25.48 -0.30 -3.76
CA ILE A 24 24.95 1.07 -3.69
C ILE A 24 23.42 1.05 -3.90
N ALA A 25 22.91 0.22 -4.82
CA ALA A 25 21.48 0.06 -5.01
C ALA A 25 20.79 -0.57 -3.78
N ALA A 26 21.42 -1.56 -3.14
CA ALA A 26 20.93 -2.17 -1.91
C ALA A 26 20.89 -1.16 -0.75
N GLU A 27 21.95 -0.38 -0.57
CA GLU A 27 22.06 0.70 0.42
C GLU A 27 20.98 1.77 0.20
N LYS A 28 20.80 2.22 -1.06
CA LYS A 28 19.73 3.15 -1.43
C LYS A 28 18.35 2.64 -1.02
N HIS A 29 18.04 1.36 -1.21
CA HIS A 29 16.77 0.78 -0.77
C HIS A 29 16.64 0.70 0.77
N ALA A 30 17.74 0.44 1.47
CA ALA A 30 17.78 0.46 2.93
C ALA A 30 17.55 1.88 3.48
N ASP A 31 18.18 2.89 2.88
CA ASP A 31 17.99 4.30 3.22
C ASP A 31 16.55 4.76 2.94
N GLN A 32 15.98 4.35 1.80
CA GLN A 32 14.58 4.59 1.49
C GLN A 32 13.67 3.93 2.53
N GLN A 33 13.90 2.66 2.88
CA GLN A 33 13.14 1.98 3.93
C GLN A 33 13.17 2.75 5.25
N ALA A 34 14.35 3.20 5.66
CA ALA A 34 14.52 3.96 6.89
C ALA A 34 13.84 5.32 6.85
N ALA A 35 13.91 6.01 5.71
CA ALA A 35 13.20 7.26 5.49
C ALA A 35 11.68 7.04 5.58
N TYR A 36 11.16 5.91 5.06
CA TYR A 36 9.75 5.53 5.17
C TYR A 36 9.33 5.22 6.61
N GLU A 37 10.08 4.38 7.32
CA GLU A 37 9.82 4.05 8.72
C GLU A 37 9.85 5.31 9.60
N LYS A 38 10.79 6.21 9.31
CA LYS A 38 10.90 7.53 9.94
C LYS A 38 9.70 8.43 9.64
N TRP A 39 9.24 8.49 8.39
CA TRP A 39 8.15 9.39 7.99
C TRP A 39 6.80 8.96 8.55
N TYR A 40 6.54 7.65 8.54
CA TYR A 40 5.23 7.12 8.93
C TYR A 40 5.13 6.68 10.39
N GLY A 41 6.26 6.54 11.07
CA GLY A 41 6.35 6.04 12.44
C GLY A 41 5.96 4.57 12.57
N THR A 42 6.22 4.01 13.75
CA THR A 42 5.81 2.63 14.03
C THR A 42 4.27 2.53 14.11
N PRO A 43 3.67 1.34 13.92
CA PRO A 43 2.24 1.14 14.15
C PRO A 43 1.80 1.55 15.56
N GLU A 44 2.68 1.39 16.55
CA GLU A 44 2.47 1.78 17.94
C GLU A 44 2.41 3.30 18.11
N ASP A 45 3.32 4.04 17.47
CA ASP A 45 3.31 5.51 17.45
C ASP A 45 1.95 6.04 16.96
N ARG A 46 1.40 5.42 15.91
CA ARG A 46 0.12 5.85 15.30
C ARG A 46 -1.11 5.55 16.15
N ARG A 47 -1.12 4.41 16.86
CA ARG A 47 -2.21 4.08 17.77
C ARG A 47 -2.31 5.13 18.88
N ASN A 48 -1.16 5.55 19.40
CA ASN A 48 -1.08 6.61 20.42
C ASN A 48 -1.53 7.97 19.87
N THR A 49 -1.13 8.34 18.64
CA THR A 49 -1.55 9.62 18.03
C THR A 49 -3.08 9.74 17.90
N THR A 50 -3.79 8.64 17.65
CA THR A 50 -5.25 8.68 17.48
C THR A 50 -5.98 8.89 18.80
N SER A 51 -5.58 8.17 19.86
CA SER A 51 -6.13 8.39 21.21
C SER A 51 -5.76 9.75 21.77
N GLU A 52 -4.54 10.22 21.52
CA GLU A 52 -4.10 11.56 21.90
C GLU A 52 -4.86 12.66 21.14
N PHE A 53 -5.19 12.49 19.86
CA PHE A 53 -6.03 13.45 19.13
C PHE A 53 -7.38 13.64 19.81
N PHE A 54 -8.07 12.55 20.17
CA PHE A 54 -9.35 12.64 20.86
C PHE A 54 -9.21 13.27 22.25
N LEU A 55 -8.13 12.94 22.97
CA LEU A 55 -7.82 13.57 24.25
C LEU A 55 -7.61 15.09 24.10
N ILE A 56 -6.77 15.50 23.15
CA ILE A 56 -6.43 16.91 22.90
C ILE A 56 -7.62 17.68 22.36
N ALA A 57 -8.35 17.14 21.39
CA ALA A 57 -9.58 17.74 20.89
C ALA A 57 -10.62 17.89 22.01
N GLY A 58 -10.74 16.88 22.88
CA GLY A 58 -11.59 16.93 24.08
C GLY A 58 -11.16 18.03 25.06
N VAL A 59 -9.88 18.11 25.40
CA VAL A 59 -9.33 19.17 26.28
C VAL A 59 -9.53 20.55 25.67
N CYS A 60 -9.26 20.73 24.38
CA CYS A 60 -9.48 22.00 23.68
C CYS A 60 -10.95 22.38 23.61
N ALA A 61 -11.86 21.42 23.44
CA ALA A 61 -13.30 21.68 23.53
C ALA A 61 -13.71 22.13 24.94
N VAL A 62 -13.17 21.50 25.99
CA VAL A 62 -13.42 21.93 27.39
C VAL A 62 -12.91 23.35 27.62
N ILE A 63 -11.68 23.67 27.19
CA ILE A 63 -11.10 25.01 27.31
C ILE A 63 -11.93 26.04 26.54
N ALA A 64 -12.29 25.75 25.29
CA ALA A 64 -13.15 26.61 24.49
C ALA A 64 -14.53 26.80 25.15
N GLY A 65 -15.02 25.79 25.88
CA GLY A 65 -16.26 25.87 26.65
C GLY A 65 -16.12 26.80 27.85
N VAL A 66 -15.05 26.65 28.62
CA VAL A 66 -14.80 27.55 29.77
C VAL A 66 -14.61 28.99 29.29
N VAL A 67 -13.77 29.22 28.27
CA VAL A 67 -13.54 30.56 27.69
C VAL A 67 -14.84 31.13 27.12
N GLY A 68 -15.62 30.31 26.41
CA GLY A 68 -16.91 30.70 25.88
C GLY A 68 -17.90 31.10 26.97
N ALA A 69 -17.97 30.35 28.07
CA ALA A 69 -18.83 30.67 29.22
C ALA A 69 -18.42 31.99 29.88
N VAL A 70 -17.10 32.23 30.04
CA VAL A 70 -16.57 33.50 30.56
C VAL A 70 -16.93 34.65 29.65
N LEU A 71 -16.66 34.55 28.34
CA LEU A 71 -17.01 35.59 27.37
C LEU A 71 -18.52 35.88 27.34
N ALA A 72 -19.34 34.85 27.45
CA ALA A 72 -20.78 35.00 27.50
C ALA A 72 -21.27 35.66 28.81
N SER A 73 -20.65 35.32 29.95
CA SER A 73 -20.94 35.97 31.24
C SER A 73 -20.55 37.45 31.26
N LEU A 74 -19.54 37.84 30.48
CA LEU A 74 -19.10 39.23 30.31
C LEU A 74 -19.93 40.00 29.27
N GLY A 75 -20.93 39.36 28.65
CA GLY A 75 -21.74 39.96 27.58
C GLY A 75 -21.00 40.16 26.26
N LEU A 76 -19.79 39.60 26.12
CA LEU A 76 -18.96 39.70 24.91
C LEU A 76 -19.34 38.67 23.85
N MET A 77 -20.09 37.63 24.23
CA MET A 77 -20.53 36.57 23.32
C MET A 77 -21.95 36.14 23.65
N ASN A 78 -22.77 35.89 22.62
CA ASN A 78 -24.10 35.32 22.83
C ASN A 78 -23.97 33.86 23.28
N TRP A 79 -24.63 33.47 24.38
CA TRP A 79 -24.68 32.10 24.89
C TRP A 79 -25.10 31.08 23.81
N MET A 80 -25.92 31.50 22.85
CA MET A 80 -26.35 30.66 21.72
C MET A 80 -25.21 30.25 20.78
N LEU A 81 -24.11 31.01 20.71
CA LEU A 81 -22.96 30.71 19.83
C LEU A 81 -21.93 29.78 20.49
N MET A 82 -22.08 29.55 21.80
CA MET A 82 -21.12 28.81 22.61
C MET A 82 -20.88 27.37 22.11
N PRO A 83 -21.90 26.55 21.75
CA PRO A 83 -21.68 25.21 21.22
C PRO A 83 -20.84 25.20 19.94
N THR A 84 -21.06 26.19 19.06
CA THR A 84 -20.36 26.30 17.78
C THR A 84 -18.88 26.63 17.99
N VAL A 85 -18.58 27.58 18.88
CA VAL A 85 -17.21 27.97 19.23
C VAL A 85 -16.46 26.81 19.89
N VAL A 86 -17.12 26.08 20.79
CA VAL A 86 -16.56 24.90 21.45
C VAL A 86 -16.17 23.81 20.46
N LEU A 87 -17.11 23.45 19.57
CA LEU A 87 -16.89 22.39 18.58
C LEU A 87 -15.82 22.78 17.56
N MET A 88 -15.83 24.03 17.08
CA MET A 88 -14.87 24.50 16.08
C MET A 88 -13.46 24.67 16.66
N GLY A 89 -13.37 25.26 17.85
CA GLY A 89 -12.09 25.41 18.56
C GLY A 89 -11.45 24.07 18.91
N GLY A 90 -12.24 23.13 19.45
CA GLY A 90 -11.78 21.78 19.77
C GLY A 90 -11.25 21.04 18.54
N PHE A 91 -12.00 21.07 17.43
CA PHE A 91 -11.59 20.42 16.19
C PHE A 91 -10.32 21.04 15.58
N MET A 92 -10.26 22.38 15.48
CA MET A 92 -9.11 23.08 14.91
C MET A 92 -7.83 22.86 15.71
N CYS A 93 -7.89 22.95 17.04
CA CYS A 93 -6.73 22.69 17.89
C CYS A 93 -6.28 21.23 17.83
N GLY A 94 -7.22 20.28 17.87
CA GLY A 94 -6.90 18.86 17.69
C GLY A 94 -6.18 18.60 16.37
N ALA A 95 -6.69 19.15 15.27
CA ALA A 95 -6.10 19.00 13.94
C ALA A 95 -4.68 19.60 13.88
N LEU A 96 -4.49 20.78 14.47
CA LEU A 96 -3.21 21.49 14.46
C LEU A 96 -2.14 20.75 15.27
N VAL A 97 -2.48 20.15 16.42
CA VAL A 97 -1.51 19.38 17.22
C VAL A 97 -1.12 18.07 16.54
N VAL A 98 -2.06 17.37 15.90
CA VAL A 98 -1.73 16.19 15.09
C VAL A 98 -0.80 16.56 13.94
N TYR A 99 -1.06 17.68 13.27
CA TYR A 99 -0.19 18.17 12.19
C TYR A 99 1.22 18.52 12.71
N ALA A 100 1.33 19.23 13.84
CA ALA A 100 2.60 19.61 14.44
C ALA A 100 3.43 18.39 14.89
N ARG A 101 2.80 17.37 15.47
CA ARG A 101 3.50 16.15 15.89
C ARG A 101 3.97 15.32 14.69
N MET A 102 3.13 15.18 13.67
CA MET A 102 3.50 14.56 12.40
C MET A 102 4.72 15.28 11.80
N PHE A 103 4.75 16.62 11.88
CA PHE A 103 5.90 17.43 11.46
C PHE A 103 7.17 17.18 12.29
N ILE A 104 7.07 17.11 13.63
CA ILE A 104 8.22 16.87 14.52
C ILE A 104 8.81 15.47 14.33
N SER A 105 7.98 14.46 14.07
CA SER A 105 8.45 13.09 13.84
C SER A 105 9.39 12.97 12.62
N MET A 106 9.25 13.88 11.64
CA MET A 106 10.13 13.94 10.47
C MET A 106 11.59 14.31 10.78
N PHE A 107 11.91 14.77 12.01
CA PHE A 107 13.27 15.16 12.36
C PHE A 107 14.09 14.11 13.13
N ARG A 108 13.50 12.99 13.59
CA ARG A 108 14.27 11.93 14.28
C ARG A 108 15.18 11.16 13.32
N LYS A 109 16.45 10.94 13.66
CA LYS A 109 17.34 10.06 12.87
C LYS A 109 17.09 8.61 13.26
N GLY A 110 16.81 7.75 12.28
CA GLY A 110 16.80 6.30 12.47
C GLY A 110 18.22 5.74 12.29
N ASN A 111 18.59 4.74 13.09
CA ASN A 111 19.81 3.97 12.85
C ASN A 111 19.46 2.79 11.94
N VAL A 112 20.02 2.80 10.74
CA VAL A 112 19.92 1.69 9.80
C VAL A 112 21.20 0.89 9.90
N GLN A 113 21.09 -0.42 10.13
CA GLN A 113 22.25 -1.28 9.97
C GLN A 113 22.46 -1.55 8.48
N PRO A 114 23.65 -1.27 7.93
CA PRO A 114 23.97 -1.63 6.55
C PRO A 114 23.90 -3.16 6.40
N GLY A 115 23.48 -3.61 5.21
CA GLY A 115 23.43 -5.04 4.91
C GLY A 115 24.85 -5.62 4.83
N GLN A 116 25.25 -6.45 5.78
CA GLN A 116 26.49 -7.22 5.69
C GLN A 116 26.33 -8.33 4.63
N LEU A 117 27.30 -8.43 3.73
CA LEU A 117 27.45 -9.55 2.80
C LEU A 117 28.24 -10.68 3.48
N ASP A 118 27.90 -11.93 3.17
CA ASP A 118 28.68 -13.09 3.64
C ASP A 118 30.07 -13.09 2.97
N GLU A 119 31.10 -13.42 3.73
CA GLU A 119 32.49 -13.51 3.25
C GLU A 119 32.66 -14.66 2.23
N LEU A 120 33.39 -14.41 1.14
CA LEU A 120 33.75 -15.41 0.12
C LEU A 120 35.01 -16.16 0.54
N VAL A 121 34.98 -17.49 0.48
CA VAL A 121 36.18 -18.31 0.73
C VAL A 121 36.95 -18.52 -0.57
N VAL A 122 38.22 -18.14 -0.58
CA VAL A 122 39.11 -18.27 -1.74
C VAL A 122 40.42 -18.95 -1.35
N ALA A 123 41.00 -19.78 -2.21
CA ALA A 123 42.29 -20.39 -1.94
C ALA A 123 43.43 -19.44 -2.33
N CYS A 124 44.43 -19.30 -1.46
CA CYS A 124 45.63 -18.52 -1.77
C CYS A 124 46.42 -19.17 -2.91
N PRO A 125 46.75 -18.45 -4.00
CA PRO A 125 47.50 -19.03 -5.11
C PRO A 125 48.94 -19.42 -4.75
N ASN A 126 49.49 -18.87 -3.67
CA ASN A 126 50.87 -19.13 -3.25
C ASN A 126 50.99 -20.31 -2.28
N CYS A 127 50.14 -20.38 -1.24
CA CYS A 127 50.24 -21.42 -0.20
C CYS A 127 49.05 -22.38 -0.13
N GLY A 128 48.00 -22.18 -0.94
CA GLY A 128 46.79 -23.00 -0.96
C GLY A 128 45.85 -22.83 0.25
N ALA A 129 46.23 -22.04 1.26
CA ALA A 129 45.41 -21.84 2.44
C ALA A 129 44.10 -21.07 2.11
N PRO A 130 42.98 -21.40 2.77
CA PRO A 130 41.73 -20.67 2.59
C PRO A 130 41.88 -19.25 3.17
N GLY A 131 41.65 -18.25 2.35
CA GLY A 131 41.45 -16.86 2.72
C GLY A 131 39.98 -16.46 2.59
N LYS A 132 39.63 -15.34 3.19
CA LYS A 132 38.30 -14.75 3.08
C LYS A 132 38.40 -13.43 2.35
N LEU A 133 37.45 -13.16 1.45
CA LEU A 133 37.32 -11.90 0.73
C LEU A 133 35.91 -11.36 0.90
N THR A 134 35.75 -10.06 1.09
CA THR A 134 34.43 -9.43 0.98
C THR A 134 34.05 -9.39 -0.50
N PRO A 135 32.80 -9.70 -0.89
CA PRO A 135 32.40 -9.51 -2.28
C PRO A 135 32.64 -8.06 -2.72
N GLY A 136 33.33 -7.88 -3.85
CA GLY A 136 33.74 -6.58 -4.38
C GLY A 136 35.22 -6.26 -4.16
N ASP A 137 35.88 -6.93 -3.20
CA ASP A 137 37.33 -6.79 -3.01
C ASP A 137 38.07 -7.47 -4.17
N SER A 138 38.91 -6.71 -4.88
CA SER A 138 39.69 -7.23 -6.02
C SER A 138 41.00 -7.88 -5.58
N ILE A 139 41.57 -7.45 -4.45
CA ILE A 139 42.82 -7.95 -3.86
C ILE A 139 42.75 -7.82 -2.34
N ASP A 140 43.17 -8.85 -1.61
CA ASP A 140 43.48 -8.78 -0.18
C ASP A 140 44.82 -9.50 0.10
N THR A 141 45.23 -9.62 1.36
CA THR A 141 46.44 -10.31 1.79
C THR A 141 46.10 -11.63 2.47
N CYS A 142 46.79 -12.70 2.08
CA CYS A 142 46.62 -14.00 2.73
C CYS A 142 47.13 -13.94 4.17
N ALA A 143 46.28 -14.25 5.15
CA ALA A 143 46.66 -14.26 6.57
C ALA A 143 47.80 -15.25 6.91
N HIS A 144 48.06 -16.26 6.06
CA HIS A 144 49.09 -17.28 6.30
C HIS A 144 50.45 -16.96 5.69
N CYS A 145 50.49 -16.51 4.43
CA CYS A 145 51.75 -16.28 3.71
C CYS A 145 51.95 -14.82 3.27
N HIS A 146 51.02 -13.93 3.61
CA HIS A 146 50.99 -12.50 3.25
C HIS A 146 51.07 -12.20 1.75
N ALA A 147 50.93 -13.21 0.89
CA ALA A 147 50.83 -13.02 -0.55
C ALA A 147 49.48 -12.41 -0.94
N ALA A 148 49.44 -11.76 -2.10
CA ALA A 148 48.20 -11.22 -2.66
C ALA A 148 47.18 -12.35 -2.92
N LEU A 149 45.99 -12.16 -2.39
CA LEU A 149 44.82 -13.01 -2.55
C LEU A 149 43.97 -12.43 -3.67
N VAL A 150 43.85 -13.16 -4.78
CA VAL A 150 43.07 -12.75 -5.95
C VAL A 150 41.93 -13.75 -6.14
N PRO A 151 40.67 -13.29 -6.32
CA PRO A 151 39.55 -14.21 -6.48
C PRO A 151 39.64 -14.98 -7.80
N GLY A 152 39.39 -16.28 -7.74
CA GLY A 152 39.23 -17.13 -8.93
C GLY A 152 37.89 -16.87 -9.63
N SER A 153 37.70 -17.44 -10.84
CA SER A 153 36.45 -17.27 -11.63
C SER A 153 35.19 -17.72 -10.88
N THR A 154 35.28 -18.81 -10.12
CA THR A 154 34.19 -19.32 -9.27
C THR A 154 33.83 -18.33 -8.16
N ALA A 155 34.83 -17.75 -7.49
CA ALA A 155 34.64 -16.76 -6.43
C ALA A 155 34.07 -15.45 -6.97
N ILE A 156 34.51 -15.01 -8.15
CA ILE A 156 33.95 -13.86 -8.88
C ILE A 156 32.45 -14.09 -9.16
N GLN A 157 32.08 -15.25 -9.71
CA GLN A 157 30.68 -15.57 -9.98
C GLN A 157 29.85 -15.63 -8.70
N GLN A 158 30.36 -16.29 -7.65
CA GLN A 158 29.70 -16.34 -6.34
C GLN A 158 29.50 -14.95 -5.74
N GLY A 159 30.48 -14.05 -5.88
CA GLY A 159 30.40 -12.68 -5.44
C GLY A 159 29.36 -11.85 -6.18
N LEU A 160 29.29 -11.97 -7.51
CA LEU A 160 28.26 -11.32 -8.33
C LEU A 160 26.86 -11.81 -7.95
N GLU A 161 26.69 -13.12 -7.78
CA GLU A 161 25.41 -13.69 -7.36
C GLU A 161 25.04 -13.28 -5.93
N ALA A 162 26.01 -13.17 -5.02
CA ALA A 162 25.78 -12.70 -3.66
C ALA A 162 25.34 -11.23 -3.63
N ALA A 163 26.00 -10.36 -4.41
CA ALA A 163 25.63 -8.95 -4.55
C ALA A 163 24.20 -8.79 -5.13
N ALA A 164 23.89 -9.51 -6.21
CA ALA A 164 22.56 -9.51 -6.81
C ALA A 164 21.48 -10.03 -5.83
N ARG A 165 21.77 -11.09 -5.05
CA ARG A 165 20.87 -11.57 -3.99
C ARG A 165 20.67 -10.53 -2.89
N ALA A 166 21.72 -9.81 -2.50
CA ALA A 166 21.63 -8.78 -1.47
C ALA A 166 20.78 -7.59 -1.92
N ARG A 167 21.00 -7.09 -3.14
CA ARG A 167 20.18 -6.05 -3.78
C ARG A 167 18.71 -6.46 -3.83
N ARG A 168 18.41 -7.68 -4.29
CA ARG A 168 17.03 -8.20 -4.35
C ARG A 168 16.40 -8.29 -2.96
N LYS A 169 17.14 -8.79 -1.96
CA LYS A 169 16.67 -8.89 -0.58
C LYS A 169 16.37 -7.51 0.01
N ALA A 170 17.22 -6.51 -0.25
CA ALA A 170 17.01 -5.13 0.17
C ALA A 170 15.77 -4.52 -0.50
N ALA A 171 15.62 -4.70 -1.81
CA ALA A 171 14.43 -4.22 -2.55
C ALA A 171 13.14 -4.86 -2.02
N LEU A 172 13.09 -6.18 -1.80
CA LEU A 172 11.92 -6.86 -1.25
C LEU A 172 11.61 -6.42 0.20
N ARG A 173 12.62 -6.17 1.02
CA ARG A 173 12.43 -5.60 2.38
C ARG A 173 11.83 -4.21 2.32
N HIS A 174 12.35 -3.37 1.42
CA HIS A 174 11.81 -2.04 1.17
C HIS A 174 10.32 -2.11 0.78
N TYR A 175 9.96 -2.90 -0.24
CA TYR A 175 8.56 -3.08 -0.65
C TYR A 175 7.66 -3.60 0.46
N ARG A 176 8.09 -4.62 1.21
CA ARG A 176 7.31 -5.16 2.31
C ARG A 176 7.06 -4.10 3.39
N THR A 177 8.05 -3.25 3.64
CA THR A 177 7.93 -2.15 4.60
C THR A 177 6.98 -1.08 4.09
N GLU A 178 7.08 -0.70 2.81
CA GLU A 178 6.14 0.22 2.18
C GLU A 178 4.71 -0.33 2.23
N ILE A 179 4.50 -1.60 1.87
CA ILE A 179 3.20 -2.28 1.92
C ILE A 179 2.63 -2.22 3.35
N LYS A 180 3.39 -2.65 4.37
CA LYS A 180 2.97 -2.59 5.78
C LYS A 180 2.61 -1.18 6.20
N THR A 181 3.40 -0.21 5.76
CA THR A 181 3.25 1.20 6.12
C THR A 181 1.99 1.79 5.50
N ILE A 182 1.78 1.60 4.20
CA ILE A 182 0.57 2.05 3.50
C ILE A 182 -0.66 1.34 4.06
N ALA A 183 -0.57 0.03 4.32
CA ALA A 183 -1.65 -0.72 4.94
C ALA A 183 -2.03 -0.18 6.32
N SER A 184 -1.08 0.33 7.09
CA SER A 184 -1.36 0.89 8.41
C SER A 184 -1.85 2.34 8.35
N VAL A 185 -1.47 3.13 7.34
CA VAL A 185 -1.99 4.49 7.12
C VAL A 185 -3.40 4.46 6.55
N TYR A 186 -3.61 3.67 5.50
CA TYR A 186 -4.86 3.63 4.76
C TYR A 186 -5.81 2.53 5.25
N GLY A 187 -5.33 1.60 6.08
CA GLY A 187 -6.14 0.49 6.61
C GLY A 187 -7.19 0.94 7.61
N GLY A 188 -6.97 2.08 8.26
CA GLY A 188 -7.98 2.76 9.08
C GLY A 188 -9.14 3.35 8.27
N GLY A 189 -9.09 3.31 6.94
CA GLY A 189 -10.21 3.70 6.10
C GLY A 189 -10.60 5.18 6.21
N SER A 190 -9.65 6.08 6.51
CA SER A 190 -9.90 7.53 6.65
C SER A 190 -10.69 8.11 5.46
N GLY A 191 -10.46 7.62 4.24
CA GLY A 191 -11.25 7.94 3.04
C GLY A 191 -12.75 7.63 3.14
N LYS A 192 -13.14 6.55 3.84
CA LYS A 192 -14.56 6.22 4.12
C LYS A 192 -15.20 7.29 5.01
N HIS A 193 -14.41 7.88 5.90
CA HIS A 193 -14.84 8.83 6.91
C HIS A 193 -14.75 10.30 6.47
N VAL A 194 -14.16 10.65 5.32
CA VAL A 194 -14.06 12.07 4.89
C VAL A 194 -15.42 12.78 4.85
N VAL A 195 -16.47 12.12 4.36
CA VAL A 195 -17.84 12.66 4.37
C VAL A 195 -18.33 12.90 5.80
N PHE A 196 -17.94 12.04 6.74
CA PHE A 196 -18.23 12.20 8.16
C PHE A 196 -17.40 13.30 8.81
N PHE A 197 -16.13 13.49 8.43
CA PHE A 197 -15.28 14.52 9.02
C PHE A 197 -15.59 15.93 8.52
N VAL A 198 -16.09 16.05 7.29
CA VAL A 198 -16.44 17.35 6.71
C VAL A 198 -17.93 17.63 6.88
N LEU A 199 -18.81 16.84 6.26
CA LEU A 199 -20.22 17.22 6.15
C LEU A 199 -21.00 17.07 7.45
N VAL A 200 -20.68 16.08 8.30
CA VAL A 200 -21.44 15.84 9.54
C VAL A 200 -21.24 16.96 10.57
N PRO A 201 -20.01 17.43 10.88
CA PRO A 201 -19.82 18.57 11.76
C PRO A 201 -20.56 19.82 11.28
N PHE A 202 -20.49 20.15 9.98
CA PHE A 202 -21.23 21.27 9.42
C PHE A 202 -22.75 21.10 9.54
N ALA A 203 -23.27 19.91 9.25
CA ALA A 203 -24.69 19.62 9.42
C ALA A 203 -25.12 19.78 10.88
N VAL A 204 -24.36 19.20 11.83
CA VAL A 204 -24.64 19.31 13.26
C VAL A 204 -24.54 20.75 13.76
N MET A 205 -23.54 21.51 13.31
CA MET A 205 -23.34 22.92 13.66
C MET A 205 -24.46 23.83 13.14
N LEU A 206 -25.13 23.46 12.05
CA LEU A 206 -26.29 24.21 11.54
C LEU A 206 -27.58 23.74 12.23
N THR A 207 -27.77 22.44 12.41
CA THR A 207 -29.00 21.89 13.00
C THR A 207 -29.16 22.28 14.47
N LEU A 208 -28.12 22.12 15.30
CA LEU A 208 -28.25 22.31 16.75
C LEU A 208 -28.60 23.76 17.14
N PRO A 209 -27.90 24.81 16.69
CA PRO A 209 -28.26 26.19 17.01
C PRO A 209 -29.63 26.58 16.46
N THR A 210 -29.98 26.11 15.25
CA THR A 210 -31.32 26.37 14.67
C THR A 210 -32.42 25.81 15.57
N LEU A 211 -32.27 24.57 16.06
CA LEU A 211 -33.21 23.96 16.99
C LEU A 211 -33.25 24.70 18.34
N MET A 212 -32.10 25.11 18.88
CA MET A 212 -32.01 25.85 20.14
C MET A 212 -32.66 27.23 20.06
N ILE A 213 -32.38 28.01 19.01
CA ILE A 213 -33.00 29.32 18.76
C ILE A 213 -34.52 29.16 18.64
N THR A 214 -34.97 28.15 17.87
CA THR A 214 -36.40 27.88 17.71
C THR A 214 -37.06 27.57 19.05
N ALA A 215 -36.45 26.71 19.85
CA ALA A 215 -36.95 26.32 21.16
C ALA A 215 -37.02 27.52 22.13
N GLU A 216 -35.99 28.35 22.15
CA GLU A 216 -35.94 29.53 23.03
C GLU A 216 -36.99 30.58 22.65
N GLN A 217 -37.15 30.87 21.35
CA GLN A 217 -38.16 31.82 20.89
C GLN A 217 -39.58 31.35 21.22
N LEU A 218 -39.84 30.04 21.06
CA LEU A 218 -41.10 29.41 21.47
C LEU A 218 -41.33 29.53 22.99
N GLN A 219 -40.29 29.34 23.80
CA GLN A 219 -40.38 29.49 25.27
C GLN A 219 -40.62 30.93 25.71
N GLN A 220 -40.06 31.91 25.01
CA GLN A 220 -40.21 33.34 25.31
C GLN A 220 -41.53 33.94 24.77
N GLY A 221 -42.35 33.16 24.07
CA GLY A 221 -43.59 33.64 23.45
C GLY A 221 -43.36 34.72 22.38
N LYS A 222 -42.15 34.79 21.81
CA LYS A 222 -41.79 35.75 20.78
C LYS A 222 -42.22 35.25 19.42
N GLU A 223 -42.55 36.18 18.51
CA GLU A 223 -42.78 35.83 17.11
C GLU A 223 -41.51 35.21 16.53
N LEU A 224 -41.64 33.99 16.00
CA LEU A 224 -40.54 33.30 15.35
C LEU A 224 -40.12 34.12 14.12
N PRO A 225 -38.82 34.39 13.93
CA PRO A 225 -38.34 34.93 12.68
C PRO A 225 -38.39 33.83 11.61
N LEU A 226 -39.59 33.61 11.06
CA LEU A 226 -39.91 32.51 10.15
C LEU A 226 -38.98 32.48 8.92
N PRO A 227 -38.69 33.61 8.23
CA PRO A 227 -37.84 33.55 7.04
C PRO A 227 -36.43 32.98 7.29
N PRO A 228 -35.61 33.47 8.24
CA PRO A 228 -34.27 32.92 8.47
C PRO A 228 -34.32 31.49 9.05
N LEU A 229 -35.31 31.15 9.87
CA LEU A 229 -35.48 29.78 10.39
C LEU A 229 -35.77 28.77 9.28
N LEU A 230 -36.66 29.12 8.34
CA LEU A 230 -36.96 28.27 7.19
C LEU A 230 -35.74 28.09 6.28
N ILE A 231 -34.94 29.14 6.07
CA ILE A 231 -33.68 29.05 5.31
C ILE A 231 -32.70 28.09 6.00
N LEU A 232 -32.45 28.26 7.29
CA LEU A 232 -31.54 27.41 8.06
C LEU A 232 -32.00 25.95 8.09
N LEU A 233 -33.30 25.72 8.29
CA LEU A 233 -33.89 24.38 8.26
C LEU A 233 -33.76 23.76 6.86
N GLY A 234 -34.05 24.52 5.79
CA GLY A 234 -33.90 24.07 4.42
C GLY A 234 -32.47 23.67 4.07
N VAL A 235 -31.48 24.50 4.46
CA VAL A 235 -30.05 24.18 4.29
C VAL A 235 -29.67 22.93 5.08
N SER A 236 -30.13 22.81 6.33
CA SER A 236 -29.84 21.65 7.17
C SER A 236 -30.43 20.36 6.60
N LEU A 237 -31.70 20.37 6.16
CA LEU A 237 -32.35 19.24 5.51
C LEU A 237 -31.65 18.88 4.19
N GLY A 238 -31.22 19.89 3.41
CA GLY A 238 -30.43 19.68 2.20
C GLY A 238 -29.09 18.99 2.47
N LEU A 239 -28.38 19.40 3.53
CA LEU A 239 -27.13 18.77 3.96
C LEU A 239 -27.34 17.31 4.40
N TRP A 240 -28.31 17.06 5.28
CA TRP A 240 -28.63 15.71 5.73
C TRP A 240 -29.11 14.81 4.59
N GLY A 241 -29.95 15.33 3.69
CA GLY A 241 -30.38 14.63 2.47
C GLY A 241 -29.21 14.27 1.56
N THR A 242 -28.25 15.20 1.40
CA THR A 242 -27.02 14.95 0.62
C THR A 242 -26.15 13.88 1.26
N ILE A 243 -25.94 13.93 2.59
CA ILE A 243 -25.21 12.89 3.33
C ILE A 243 -25.91 11.53 3.17
N GLY A 244 -27.23 11.47 3.37
CA GLY A 244 -28.04 10.27 3.23
C GLY A 244 -27.95 9.68 1.83
N LEU A 245 -28.07 10.51 0.79
CA LEU A 245 -27.92 10.09 -0.61
C LEU A 245 -26.52 9.51 -0.88
N ILE A 246 -25.45 10.16 -0.42
CA ILE A 246 -24.07 9.67 -0.59
C ILE A 246 -23.89 8.32 0.11
N LEU A 247 -24.39 8.16 1.34
CA LEU A 247 -24.30 6.91 2.08
C LEU A 247 -25.12 5.80 1.41
N TRP A 248 -26.32 6.10 0.94
CA TRP A 248 -27.18 5.17 0.22
C TRP A 248 -26.53 4.70 -1.09
N LEU A 249 -25.98 5.61 -1.89
CA LEU A 249 -25.26 5.27 -3.13
C LEU A 249 -24.03 4.37 -2.85
N ARG A 250 -23.28 4.67 -1.79
CA ARG A 250 -22.12 3.86 -1.36
C ARG A 250 -22.57 2.47 -0.92
N TRP A 251 -23.59 2.39 -0.08
CA TRP A 251 -24.12 1.13 0.43
C TRP A 251 -24.68 0.26 -0.70
N SER A 252 -25.49 0.84 -1.59
CA SER A 252 -26.05 0.16 -2.77
C SER A 252 -24.94 -0.44 -3.64
N LYS A 253 -23.90 0.35 -3.94
CA LYS A 253 -22.76 -0.13 -4.71
C LYS A 253 -21.98 -1.25 -3.99
N GLN A 254 -21.76 -1.11 -2.69
CA GLN A 254 -21.11 -2.14 -1.88
C GLN A 254 -21.91 -3.45 -1.86
N GLN A 255 -23.25 -3.37 -1.81
CA GLN A 255 -24.12 -4.54 -1.91
C GLN A 255 -24.06 -5.19 -3.29
N ALA A 256 -24.08 -4.41 -4.37
CA ALA A 256 -23.94 -4.95 -5.72
C ALA A 256 -22.62 -5.72 -5.88
N THR A 257 -21.51 -5.14 -5.41
CA THR A 257 -20.20 -5.83 -5.39
C THR A 257 -20.23 -7.08 -4.52
N ALA A 258 -20.85 -7.02 -3.34
CA ALA A 258 -20.99 -8.18 -2.46
C ALA A 258 -21.73 -9.34 -3.14
N ARG A 259 -22.82 -9.03 -3.85
CA ARG A 259 -23.58 -10.03 -4.63
C ARG A 259 -22.76 -10.62 -5.76
N GLY A 260 -21.98 -9.80 -6.47
CA GLY A 260 -21.06 -10.26 -7.51
C GLY A 260 -19.94 -11.16 -6.99
N MET A 261 -19.46 -10.94 -5.76
CA MET A 261 -18.41 -11.76 -5.14
C MET A 261 -18.94 -13.03 -4.45
N ALA A 262 -20.23 -13.09 -4.07
CA ALA A 262 -20.80 -14.23 -3.36
C ALA A 262 -20.68 -15.60 -4.07
N PRO A 263 -20.75 -15.70 -5.41
CA PRO A 263 -20.46 -16.95 -6.12
C PRO A 263 -19.03 -17.43 -5.92
N LEU A 264 -18.05 -16.51 -5.95
CA LEU A 264 -16.64 -16.82 -5.75
C LEU A 264 -16.35 -17.27 -4.31
N GLU A 265 -16.94 -16.56 -3.34
CA GLU A 265 -16.86 -16.91 -1.91
C GLU A 265 -17.32 -18.35 -1.68
N ARG A 266 -18.45 -18.75 -2.29
CA ARG A 266 -18.96 -20.13 -2.21
C ARG A 266 -18.10 -21.14 -2.98
N ALA A 267 -17.65 -20.80 -4.19
CA ALA A 267 -16.91 -21.73 -5.05
C ALA A 267 -15.52 -22.09 -4.49
N PHE A 268 -14.85 -21.14 -3.82
CA PHE A 268 -13.47 -21.30 -3.37
C PHE A 268 -13.28 -21.20 -1.85
N ASN A 269 -14.38 -21.17 -1.08
CA ASN A 269 -14.35 -20.86 0.35
C ASN A 269 -13.52 -19.60 0.64
N ALA A 270 -13.67 -18.59 -0.22
CA ALA A 270 -12.79 -17.42 -0.24
C ALA A 270 -13.22 -16.39 0.80
N ARG A 271 -12.25 -15.79 1.50
CA ARG A 271 -12.49 -14.74 2.47
C ARG A 271 -12.61 -13.39 1.76
N ARG A 272 -13.77 -12.76 1.90
CA ARG A 272 -13.98 -11.37 1.49
C ARG A 272 -13.49 -10.38 2.54
N GLY A 273 -12.99 -9.24 2.11
CA GLY A 273 -12.61 -8.14 2.98
C GLY A 273 -12.72 -6.78 2.31
N SER A 274 -12.49 -5.73 3.10
CA SER A 274 -12.43 -4.36 2.59
C SER A 274 -11.25 -3.61 3.20
N GLY A 275 -10.82 -2.53 2.54
CA GLY A 275 -9.63 -1.75 2.94
C GLY A 275 -8.30 -2.43 2.58
N THR A 276 -7.20 -1.84 3.02
CA THR A 276 -5.83 -2.26 2.66
C THR A 276 -5.25 -3.35 3.54
N ARG A 277 -5.70 -3.50 4.79
CA ARG A 277 -5.00 -4.35 5.77
C ARG A 277 -4.98 -5.81 5.34
N GLY A 278 -6.14 -6.40 5.10
CA GLY A 278 -6.21 -7.80 4.67
C GLY A 278 -5.64 -8.05 3.26
N LEU A 279 -5.72 -7.04 2.38
CA LEU A 279 -5.04 -7.06 1.08
C LEU A 279 -3.52 -7.15 1.27
N ALA A 280 -2.96 -6.26 2.09
CA ALA A 280 -1.54 -6.22 2.40
C ALA A 280 -1.08 -7.48 3.14
N ASP A 281 -1.86 -7.98 4.11
CA ASP A 281 -1.55 -9.22 4.82
C ASP A 281 -1.44 -10.40 3.84
N TRP A 282 -2.35 -10.50 2.87
CA TRP A 282 -2.28 -11.52 1.83
C TRP A 282 -1.03 -11.35 0.96
N ILE A 283 -0.75 -10.13 0.47
CA ILE A 283 0.42 -9.84 -0.38
C ILE A 283 1.72 -10.19 0.36
N LEU A 284 1.84 -9.76 1.63
CA LEU A 284 3.04 -10.03 2.44
C LEU A 284 3.25 -11.52 2.73
N THR A 285 2.17 -12.30 2.73
CA THR A 285 2.20 -13.73 3.03
C THR A 285 2.49 -14.57 1.78
N HIS A 286 1.84 -14.25 0.65
CA HIS A 286 1.82 -15.12 -0.54
C HIS A 286 2.53 -14.54 -1.76
N TRP A 287 2.71 -13.22 -1.86
CA TRP A 287 3.27 -12.59 -3.06
C TRP A 287 4.78 -12.38 -2.90
N ALA A 288 5.57 -13.23 -3.57
CA ALA A 288 7.03 -13.26 -3.41
C ALA A 288 7.80 -12.14 -4.14
N GLY A 289 7.12 -11.27 -4.89
CA GLY A 289 7.74 -10.28 -5.76
C GLY A 289 7.24 -8.85 -5.53
N PRO A 290 7.66 -7.89 -6.38
CA PRO A 290 7.24 -6.51 -6.26
C PRO A 290 5.72 -6.37 -6.43
N PHE A 291 5.12 -5.46 -5.68
CA PHE A 291 3.71 -5.11 -5.79
C PHE A 291 3.56 -3.59 -5.93
N PRO A 292 2.84 -3.09 -6.94
CA PRO A 292 2.71 -1.66 -7.16
C PRO A 292 1.94 -0.99 -6.02
N ILE A 293 2.62 -0.12 -5.29
CA ILE A 293 2.09 0.69 -4.18
C ILE A 293 0.82 1.46 -4.55
N GLN A 294 0.70 1.91 -5.80
CA GLN A 294 -0.48 2.62 -6.27
C GLN A 294 -1.74 1.76 -6.15
N ARG A 295 -1.56 0.43 -6.18
CA ARG A 295 -2.64 -0.53 -5.96
C ARG A 295 -2.99 -0.71 -4.48
N LEU A 296 -2.22 -0.16 -3.55
CA LEU A 296 -2.60 -0.15 -2.14
C LEU A 296 -3.41 1.09 -1.75
N TYR A 297 -3.56 2.10 -2.61
CA TYR A 297 -4.50 3.19 -2.31
C TYR A 297 -5.93 2.70 -2.57
N THR A 298 -6.61 2.35 -1.47
CA THR A 298 -7.97 1.81 -1.53
C THR A 298 -8.99 2.92 -1.42
N GLY A 299 -9.90 3.00 -2.39
CA GLY A 299 -11.05 3.87 -2.31
C GLY A 299 -12.11 3.37 -1.33
N VAL A 300 -13.13 4.20 -1.10
CA VAL A 300 -14.27 3.90 -0.21
C VAL A 300 -15.00 2.60 -0.60
N ASN A 301 -14.98 2.28 -1.90
CA ASN A 301 -15.65 1.11 -2.48
C ASN A 301 -14.69 -0.05 -2.80
N HIS A 302 -13.43 0.03 -2.35
CA HIS A 302 -12.49 -1.06 -2.54
C HIS A 302 -12.94 -2.29 -1.74
N GLN A 303 -12.99 -3.43 -2.45
CA GLN A 303 -13.20 -4.74 -1.87
C GLN A 303 -12.11 -5.66 -2.40
N PHE A 304 -11.69 -6.60 -1.57
CA PHE A 304 -10.83 -7.68 -2.00
C PHE A 304 -11.42 -9.01 -1.57
N MET A 305 -10.98 -10.07 -2.22
CA MET A 305 -11.34 -11.43 -1.86
C MET A 305 -10.12 -12.32 -2.05
N ALA A 306 -9.77 -13.07 -1.01
CA ALA A 306 -8.63 -13.97 -1.01
C ALA A 306 -9.11 -15.41 -0.81
N GLY A 307 -8.60 -16.35 -1.59
CA GLY A 307 -9.00 -17.75 -1.50
C GLY A 307 -7.90 -18.68 -1.99
N ASN A 308 -8.26 -19.94 -2.19
CA ASN A 308 -7.36 -20.94 -2.74
C ASN A 308 -8.09 -21.73 -3.84
N CYS A 309 -7.40 -22.01 -4.95
CA CYS A 309 -7.92 -22.81 -6.05
C CYS A 309 -6.85 -23.82 -6.46
N HIS A 310 -7.16 -25.12 -6.31
CA HIS A 310 -6.23 -26.23 -6.56
C HIS A 310 -4.85 -26.10 -5.87
N GLY A 311 -4.82 -25.55 -4.65
CA GLY A 311 -3.60 -25.34 -3.87
C GLY A 311 -2.97 -23.96 -4.08
N PHE A 312 -3.32 -23.24 -5.15
CA PHE A 312 -2.78 -21.91 -5.45
C PHE A 312 -3.54 -20.81 -4.69
N PRO A 313 -2.86 -20.03 -3.83
CA PRO A 313 -3.47 -18.85 -3.23
C PRO A 313 -3.80 -17.83 -4.31
N PHE A 314 -4.99 -17.25 -4.26
CA PHE A 314 -5.37 -16.16 -5.14
C PHE A 314 -5.97 -14.98 -4.38
N LEU A 315 -5.92 -13.82 -5.02
CA LEU A 315 -6.46 -12.56 -4.53
C LEU A 315 -7.12 -11.82 -5.68
N ILE A 316 -8.38 -11.45 -5.49
CA ILE A 316 -9.11 -10.52 -6.36
C ILE A 316 -9.15 -9.17 -5.66
N ASP A 317 -8.59 -8.15 -6.30
CA ASP A 317 -8.57 -6.76 -5.88
C ASP A 317 -9.49 -5.95 -6.79
N PHE A 318 -10.55 -5.39 -6.22
CA PHE A 318 -11.56 -4.64 -6.94
C PHE A 318 -11.75 -3.24 -6.36
N ASN A 319 -11.45 -2.22 -7.16
CA ASN A 319 -11.75 -0.83 -6.86
C ASN A 319 -12.51 -0.18 -8.03
N PRO A 320 -13.83 -0.02 -7.94
CA PRO A 320 -14.64 0.54 -9.01
C PRO A 320 -14.67 2.08 -9.00
N SER A 321 -13.94 2.73 -8.11
CA SER A 321 -13.95 4.19 -7.95
C SER A 321 -12.68 4.81 -8.53
N LYS A 322 -12.85 5.90 -9.29
CA LYS A 322 -11.76 6.77 -9.71
C LYS A 322 -11.69 7.94 -8.73
N ALA A 323 -10.53 8.19 -8.15
CA ALA A 323 -10.25 9.38 -7.34
C ALA A 323 -8.78 9.78 -7.52
N GLN A 324 -8.41 10.95 -7.03
CA GLN A 324 -7.02 11.41 -7.06
C GLN A 324 -6.13 10.38 -6.35
N HIS A 325 -5.09 9.88 -7.05
CA HIS A 325 -4.19 8.81 -6.60
C HIS A 325 -4.80 7.40 -6.47
N MET A 326 -6.08 7.20 -6.80
CA MET A 326 -6.75 5.90 -6.79
C MET A 326 -7.02 5.41 -8.20
N VAL A 327 -6.47 4.25 -8.54
CA VAL A 327 -6.67 3.61 -9.84
C VAL A 327 -7.93 2.74 -9.79
N THR A 328 -8.85 2.95 -10.73
CA THR A 328 -9.95 2.03 -10.97
C THR A 328 -9.37 0.72 -11.49
N ARG A 329 -9.70 -0.41 -10.85
CA ARG A 329 -9.14 -1.70 -11.23
C ARG A 329 -10.02 -2.85 -10.83
N ALA A 330 -9.87 -3.94 -11.57
CA ALA A 330 -10.31 -5.27 -11.20
C ALA A 330 -9.17 -6.19 -11.60
N THR A 331 -8.43 -6.71 -10.62
CA THR A 331 -7.24 -7.53 -10.87
C THR A 331 -7.32 -8.82 -10.06
N LEU A 332 -7.02 -9.93 -10.71
CA LEU A 332 -6.75 -11.23 -10.10
C LEU A 332 -5.23 -11.40 -9.97
N HIS A 333 -4.78 -11.86 -8.81
CA HIS A 333 -3.42 -12.29 -8.55
C HIS A 333 -3.47 -13.77 -8.15
N VAL A 334 -2.64 -14.61 -8.76
CA VAL A 334 -2.44 -16.01 -8.40
C VAL A 334 -0.98 -16.15 -7.98
N ALA A 335 -0.75 -16.47 -6.71
CA ALA A 335 0.59 -16.64 -6.16
C ALA A 335 1.15 -18.01 -6.59
N ALA A 336 2.28 -18.00 -7.27
CA ALA A 336 2.93 -19.21 -7.76
C ALA A 336 4.41 -18.99 -8.09
N GLU A 337 5.23 -20.01 -7.89
CA GLU A 337 6.58 -20.07 -8.45
C GLU A 337 6.49 -20.61 -9.88
N ILE A 338 6.77 -19.78 -10.89
CA ILE A 338 6.71 -20.18 -12.30
C ILE A 338 8.14 -20.40 -12.83
N PRO A 339 8.50 -21.61 -13.29
CA PRO A 339 9.86 -21.92 -13.73
C PRO A 339 10.27 -21.08 -14.94
N GLY A 340 11.54 -20.68 -14.98
CA GLY A 340 12.11 -19.90 -16.08
C GLY A 340 11.75 -18.41 -16.08
N VAL A 341 10.85 -17.96 -15.20
CA VAL A 341 10.57 -16.53 -15.01
C VAL A 341 11.69 -15.94 -14.16
N LYS A 342 12.59 -15.19 -14.81
CA LYS A 342 13.65 -14.48 -14.08
C LYS A 342 13.04 -13.36 -13.24
N PRO A 343 13.60 -13.09 -12.05
CA PRO A 343 13.35 -11.84 -11.33
C PRO A 343 13.55 -10.68 -12.31
N LEU A 344 12.55 -9.82 -12.47
CA LEU A 344 12.76 -8.59 -13.22
C LEU A 344 13.79 -7.74 -12.47
N ASP A 345 14.71 -7.12 -13.22
CA ASP A 345 15.64 -6.15 -12.67
C ASP A 345 14.79 -4.97 -12.17
N ILE A 346 14.69 -4.86 -10.84
CA ILE A 346 13.70 -4.00 -10.22
C ILE A 346 14.24 -2.58 -10.22
N ASP A 347 13.88 -1.81 -11.24
CA ASP A 347 13.87 -0.36 -11.14
C ASP A 347 12.46 0.11 -10.74
N HIS A 348 12.36 1.11 -9.89
CA HIS A 348 11.09 1.57 -9.31
C HIS A 348 10.13 2.12 -10.38
N GLN A 349 10.68 2.66 -11.47
CA GLN A 349 9.93 3.04 -12.68
C GLN A 349 9.50 1.83 -13.50
N ALA A 350 10.34 0.79 -13.53
CA ALA A 350 9.97 -0.46 -14.14
C ALA A 350 8.81 -1.06 -13.32
N ALA A 351 8.83 -1.12 -11.98
CA ALA A 351 7.70 -1.59 -11.14
C ALA A 351 6.36 -0.88 -11.43
N LEU A 352 6.40 0.39 -11.88
CA LEU A 352 5.24 1.17 -12.32
C LEU A 352 4.73 0.78 -13.72
N THR A 353 5.61 0.21 -14.53
CA THR A 353 5.36 -0.29 -15.90
C THR A 353 5.16 -1.82 -15.92
N ILE A 354 5.54 -2.52 -14.85
CA ILE A 354 5.77 -3.97 -14.76
C ILE A 354 4.56 -4.68 -14.17
N LEU A 355 4.00 -5.56 -14.99
CA LEU A 355 4.08 -6.99 -14.75
C LEU A 355 4.35 -7.59 -16.17
N GLY A 356 5.28 -8.54 -16.34
CA GLY A 356 5.37 -9.38 -17.54
C GLY A 356 6.44 -9.07 -18.61
N ALA A 357 7.36 -10.03 -18.78
CA ALA A 357 7.85 -10.46 -20.10
C ALA A 357 6.76 -11.36 -20.77
N PRO A 358 6.74 -11.52 -22.10
CA PRO A 358 5.80 -12.43 -22.76
C PRO A 358 5.95 -13.88 -22.26
N LEU A 359 4.83 -14.61 -22.23
CA LEU A 359 4.79 -16.02 -21.81
C LEU A 359 5.82 -16.88 -22.57
N PRO A 360 6.45 -17.87 -21.91
CA PRO A 360 7.35 -18.82 -22.57
C PRO A 360 6.65 -19.48 -23.76
N GLN A 361 7.25 -19.41 -24.95
CA GLN A 361 6.75 -20.10 -26.14
C GLN A 361 7.03 -21.60 -26.01
N GLY A 362 6.02 -22.45 -26.17
CA GLY A 362 6.24 -23.91 -26.23
C GLY A 362 5.10 -24.82 -25.77
N ASN A 363 4.07 -24.31 -25.08
CA ASN A 363 2.92 -25.12 -24.66
C ASN A 363 1.62 -24.61 -25.33
N GLN A 364 1.07 -25.39 -26.26
CA GLN A 364 -0.18 -25.07 -26.97
C GLN A 364 -1.34 -24.80 -26.00
N THR A 365 -1.45 -25.59 -24.94
CA THR A 365 -2.51 -25.43 -23.92
C THR A 365 -2.40 -24.08 -23.22
N ALA A 366 -1.17 -23.65 -22.87
CA ALA A 366 -0.94 -22.35 -22.24
C ALA A 366 -1.27 -21.19 -23.21
N SER A 367 -0.93 -21.34 -24.49
CA SER A 367 -1.27 -20.37 -25.54
C SER A 367 -2.78 -20.23 -25.74
N ASP A 368 -3.51 -21.34 -25.78
CA ASP A 368 -4.97 -21.34 -25.97
C ASP A 368 -5.69 -20.70 -24.77
N LEU A 369 -5.27 -21.05 -23.54
CA LEU A 369 -5.79 -20.45 -22.30
C LEU A 369 -5.52 -18.94 -22.24
N ARG A 370 -4.28 -18.53 -22.57
CA ARG A 370 -3.90 -17.12 -22.66
C ARG A 370 -4.79 -16.38 -23.66
N PHE A 371 -4.89 -16.88 -24.89
CA PHE A 371 -5.67 -16.24 -25.94
C PHE A 371 -7.15 -16.13 -25.56
N GLY A 372 -7.71 -17.15 -24.91
CA GLY A 372 -9.07 -17.11 -24.38
C GLY A 372 -9.29 -15.99 -23.36
N LEU A 373 -8.35 -15.80 -22.42
CA LEU A 373 -8.39 -14.74 -21.42
C LEU A 373 -8.19 -13.34 -22.05
N GLU A 374 -7.24 -13.18 -22.98
CA GLU A 374 -7.01 -11.93 -23.71
C GLU A 374 -8.25 -11.52 -24.53
N ARG A 375 -8.86 -12.48 -25.24
CA ARG A 375 -10.10 -12.26 -26.01
C ARG A 375 -11.29 -11.90 -25.13
N ALA A 376 -11.30 -12.34 -23.87
CA ALA A 376 -12.29 -11.93 -22.87
C ALA A 376 -12.04 -10.53 -22.28
N GLY A 377 -11.02 -9.81 -22.75
CA GLY A 377 -10.71 -8.43 -22.36
C GLY A 377 -9.84 -8.32 -21.10
N PHE A 378 -9.03 -9.35 -20.83
CA PHE A 378 -8.07 -9.33 -19.73
C PHE A 378 -6.65 -9.17 -20.23
N GLU A 379 -5.87 -8.33 -19.54
CA GLU A 379 -4.43 -8.23 -19.73
C GLU A 379 -3.72 -9.18 -18.75
N LEU A 380 -2.91 -10.10 -19.28
CA LEU A 380 -2.16 -11.07 -18.48
C LEU A 380 -0.72 -10.65 -18.36
N ARG A 381 -0.19 -10.81 -17.15
CA ARG A 381 1.17 -10.44 -16.85
C ARG A 381 1.79 -11.41 -15.86
N VAL A 382 2.95 -11.96 -16.20
CA VAL A 382 3.68 -12.96 -15.40
C VAL A 382 4.80 -12.29 -14.61
N SER A 383 5.03 -12.73 -13.38
CA SER A 383 6.16 -12.30 -12.56
C SER A 383 6.75 -13.46 -11.77
N GLU A 384 7.87 -13.21 -11.10
CA GLU A 384 8.47 -14.16 -10.15
C GLU A 384 7.53 -14.56 -9.00
N ALA A 385 6.48 -13.78 -8.74
CA ALA A 385 5.51 -14.02 -7.68
C ALA A 385 4.28 -14.80 -8.15
N GLY A 386 4.13 -14.99 -9.46
CA GLY A 386 3.02 -15.71 -10.07
C GLY A 386 2.40 -14.97 -11.26
N LEU A 387 1.08 -15.03 -11.35
CA LEU A 387 0.31 -14.49 -12.48
C LEU A 387 -0.63 -13.37 -12.00
N SER A 388 -0.66 -12.26 -12.72
CA SER A 388 -1.64 -11.19 -12.53
C SER A 388 -2.48 -11.00 -13.79
N VAL A 389 -3.79 -10.90 -13.63
CA VAL A 389 -4.75 -10.73 -14.71
C VAL A 389 -5.63 -9.53 -14.40
N SER A 390 -5.60 -8.51 -15.24
CA SER A 390 -6.32 -7.25 -15.02
C SER A 390 -7.40 -7.05 -16.08
N ALA A 391 -8.61 -6.67 -15.67
CA ALA A 391 -9.63 -6.22 -16.62
C ALA A 391 -9.27 -4.82 -17.13
N GLU A 392 -9.26 -4.62 -18.44
CA GLU A 392 -8.95 -3.35 -19.07
C GLU A 392 -10.10 -2.82 -19.94
N GLY A 393 -9.93 -1.59 -20.45
CA GLY A 393 -10.79 -1.00 -21.48
C GLY A 393 -12.29 -1.09 -21.16
N GLU A 394 -13.04 -1.71 -22.06
CA GLU A 394 -14.50 -1.83 -21.96
C GLU A 394 -14.93 -2.79 -20.84
N ARG A 395 -14.17 -3.86 -20.58
CA ARG A 395 -14.48 -4.82 -19.52
C ARG A 395 -14.42 -4.17 -18.14
N LEU A 396 -13.41 -3.33 -17.90
CA LEU A 396 -13.32 -2.56 -16.65
C LEU A 396 -14.48 -1.55 -16.50
N LYS A 397 -14.87 -0.89 -17.60
CA LYS A 397 -16.03 0.03 -17.60
C LYS A 397 -17.33 -0.71 -17.29
N GLN A 398 -17.51 -1.93 -17.84
CA GLN A 398 -18.66 -2.79 -17.55
C GLN A 398 -18.69 -3.19 -16.09
N LEU A 399 -17.59 -3.74 -15.54
CA LEU A 399 -17.50 -4.11 -14.12
C LEU A 399 -17.75 -2.92 -13.18
N ARG A 400 -17.38 -1.70 -13.59
CA ARG A 400 -17.66 -0.49 -12.82
C ARG A 400 -19.15 -0.15 -12.77
N LYS A 401 -19.87 -0.34 -13.87
CA LYS A 401 -21.32 -0.09 -13.98
C LYS A 401 -22.13 -1.23 -13.37
N HIS A 402 -21.67 -2.46 -13.55
CA HIS A 402 -22.31 -3.72 -13.19
C HIS A 402 -21.35 -4.59 -12.36
N PRO A 403 -21.12 -4.28 -11.07
CA PRO A 403 -20.24 -5.07 -10.20
C PRO A 403 -20.69 -6.52 -10.03
N GLU A 404 -21.95 -6.84 -10.30
CA GLU A 404 -22.52 -8.19 -10.33
C GLU A 404 -21.81 -9.11 -11.34
N LEU A 405 -21.21 -8.55 -12.40
CA LEU A 405 -20.42 -9.30 -13.38
C LEU A 405 -19.12 -9.90 -12.79
N LEU A 406 -18.75 -9.53 -11.56
CA LEU A 406 -17.71 -10.25 -10.82
C LEU A 406 -18.05 -11.73 -10.61
N ALA A 407 -19.32 -12.14 -10.68
CA ALA A 407 -19.71 -13.55 -10.61
C ALA A 407 -19.00 -14.41 -11.68
N GLU A 408 -18.76 -13.83 -12.87
CA GLU A 408 -18.09 -14.46 -14.00
C GLU A 408 -16.60 -14.74 -13.71
N TRP A 409 -16.01 -14.10 -12.69
CA TRP A 409 -14.60 -14.32 -12.36
C TRP A 409 -14.31 -15.71 -11.82
N THR A 410 -15.34 -16.52 -11.55
CA THR A 410 -15.15 -17.92 -11.14
C THR A 410 -14.41 -18.70 -12.23
N SER A 411 -14.81 -18.53 -13.50
CA SER A 411 -14.12 -19.15 -14.63
C SER A 411 -12.76 -18.52 -14.89
N VAL A 412 -12.60 -17.21 -14.62
CA VAL A 412 -11.31 -16.51 -14.75
C VAL A 412 -10.29 -17.06 -13.77
N VAL A 413 -10.66 -17.27 -12.49
CA VAL A 413 -9.79 -17.88 -11.47
C VAL A 413 -9.34 -19.26 -11.92
N THR A 414 -10.28 -20.14 -12.30
CA THR A 414 -9.96 -21.49 -12.75
C THR A 414 -9.07 -21.47 -14.00
N GLY A 415 -9.36 -20.60 -14.97
CA GLY A 415 -8.55 -20.45 -16.19
C GLY A 415 -7.13 -19.96 -15.90
N CYS A 416 -6.97 -19.03 -14.95
CA CYS A 416 -5.66 -18.53 -14.54
C CYS A 416 -4.84 -19.59 -13.81
N VAL A 417 -5.46 -20.38 -12.93
CA VAL A 417 -4.79 -21.49 -12.24
C VAL A 417 -4.41 -22.60 -13.22
N ALA A 418 -5.27 -22.91 -14.18
CA ALA A 418 -4.95 -23.85 -15.26
C ALA A 418 -3.77 -23.35 -16.11
N LEU A 419 -3.72 -22.04 -16.41
CA LEU A 419 -2.60 -21.43 -17.11
C LEU A 419 -1.30 -21.51 -16.31
N VAL A 420 -1.32 -21.14 -15.02
CA VAL A 420 -0.15 -21.27 -14.13
C VAL A 420 0.35 -22.73 -14.09
N THR A 421 -0.57 -23.69 -13.98
CA THR A 421 -0.24 -25.12 -13.97
C THR A 421 0.37 -25.56 -15.31
N ALA A 422 -0.18 -25.11 -16.44
CA ALA A 422 0.34 -25.40 -17.77
C ALA A 422 1.75 -24.82 -18.01
N LEU A 423 2.11 -23.78 -17.28
CA LEU A 423 3.46 -23.19 -17.26
C LEU A 423 4.43 -23.92 -16.32
N GLY A 424 3.98 -24.99 -15.66
CA GLY A 424 4.78 -25.72 -14.66
C GLY A 424 4.87 -25.01 -13.31
N GLY A 425 3.96 -24.06 -13.04
CA GLY A 425 3.94 -23.31 -11.80
C GLY A 425 3.65 -24.18 -10.58
N ARG A 426 4.27 -23.85 -9.44
CA ARG A 426 4.05 -24.48 -8.14
C ARG A 426 3.38 -23.50 -7.17
N PRO A 427 2.52 -23.98 -6.24
CA PRO A 427 1.97 -23.11 -5.20
C PRO A 427 3.10 -22.46 -4.39
N GLY A 428 3.02 -21.14 -4.23
CA GLY A 428 4.01 -20.31 -3.53
C GLY A 428 3.73 -20.07 -2.06
#